data_AF-A0A5N6U6Q3-F1
#
_entry.id   AF-A0A5N6U6Q3-F1
#
_cell.length_a   1.000
_cell.length_b   1.000
_cell.length_c   1.000
_cell.angle_alpha   90.00
_cell.angle_beta   90.00
_cell.angle_gamma   90.00
#
_symmetry.space_group_name_H-M   'P 1'
#
loop_
_entity.id
_entity.type
_entity.pdbx_description
1 polymer ?
#
loop_
_entity_poly.entity_id
_entity_poly.type
_entity_poly.pdbx_seq_one_letter_code
_entity_poly.pdbx_strand_id
1 'polypeptide(L)'
;MEANSPNKKTDQTSSSIRIRNNQRRSRERRKEYTQDLERRLRKFETEGVQATREVQAAGRKAVEENILLRSLLMMHGVSDQEVREYLEAHTASNISSRSRIRAVVEKAHPSMSAGSETGSGEHLSDSRESRREYIRTMFNMAEEAAKSFSWIYQNQGALFGNRALDDTQRVPLPSASHDASEGLVSRSEASGQSTSCEVAAKIITSMRHHSDEQDVRSELGCQSSSNCMVRNMDIFQLLDE
;
A
#
# COMPACT_ATOMS: atom_id res chain seq x y z
N MET A 1 -55.53 7.65 39.91
CA MET A 1 -54.31 8.38 40.34
C MET A 1 -53.16 7.84 39.50
N GLU A 2 -52.93 8.44 38.35
CA GLU A 2 -51.90 8.02 37.40
C GLU A 2 -50.66 8.86 37.63
N ALA A 3 -49.63 8.26 38.22
CA ALA A 3 -48.36 8.92 38.51
C ALA A 3 -47.58 9.09 37.20
N ASN A 4 -47.59 10.31 36.67
CA ASN A 4 -46.81 10.72 35.51
C ASN A 4 -45.32 10.73 35.87
N SER A 5 -44.54 9.80 35.33
CA SER A 5 -43.12 9.59 35.65
C SER A 5 -42.23 10.63 34.95
N PRO A 6 -41.57 11.57 35.67
CA PRO A 6 -40.88 12.71 35.05
C PRO A 6 -39.50 12.39 34.42
N ASN A 7 -38.98 11.17 34.55
CA ASN A 7 -37.54 10.91 34.41
C ASN A 7 -37.09 10.39 33.04
N LYS A 8 -37.99 10.20 32.08
CA LYS A 8 -37.66 9.57 30.77
C LYS A 8 -36.90 10.52 29.82
N LYS A 9 -37.11 11.83 29.94
CA LYS A 9 -36.53 12.86 29.06
C LYS A 9 -35.06 13.14 29.39
N THR A 10 -34.71 13.19 30.67
CA THR A 10 -33.33 13.38 31.16
C THR A 10 -32.44 12.22 30.76
N ASP A 11 -32.93 10.98 30.87
CA ASP A 11 -32.19 9.78 30.45
C ASP A 11 -32.02 9.67 28.93
N GLN A 12 -33.03 10.05 28.14
CA GLN A 12 -32.89 10.16 26.68
C GLN A 12 -31.87 11.22 26.27
N THR A 13 -31.85 12.38 26.93
CA THR A 13 -30.84 13.41 26.66
C THR A 13 -29.44 12.96 27.06
N SER A 14 -29.28 12.25 28.18
CA SER A 14 -27.99 11.71 28.62
C SER A 14 -27.46 10.64 27.65
N SER A 15 -28.35 9.76 27.15
CA SER A 15 -28.03 8.74 26.14
C SER A 15 -27.60 9.37 24.81
N SER A 16 -28.34 10.36 24.32
CA SER A 16 -28.00 11.10 23.09
C SER A 16 -26.64 11.80 23.17
N ILE A 17 -26.33 12.41 24.32
CA ILE A 17 -25.02 13.03 24.58
C ILE A 17 -23.90 11.98 24.56
N ARG A 18 -24.13 10.80 25.15
CA ARG A 18 -23.16 9.68 25.14
C ARG A 18 -22.89 9.16 23.73
N ILE A 19 -23.93 8.97 22.91
CA ILE A 19 -23.80 8.53 21.52
C ILE A 19 -22.98 9.54 20.72
N ARG A 20 -23.29 10.84 20.84
CA ARG A 20 -22.55 11.91 20.15
C ARG A 20 -21.07 11.94 20.56
N ASN A 21 -20.80 11.79 21.85
CA ASN A 21 -19.42 11.74 22.37
C ASN A 21 -18.66 10.51 21.89
N ASN A 22 -19.32 9.35 21.84
CA ASN A 22 -18.69 8.12 21.32
C ASN A 22 -18.40 8.26 19.82
N GLN A 23 -19.35 8.81 19.05
CA GLN A 23 -19.16 9.12 17.64
C GLN A 23 -17.98 10.07 17.42
N ARG A 24 -17.87 11.13 18.24
CA ARG A 24 -16.75 12.06 18.19
C ARG A 24 -15.43 11.35 18.45
N ARG A 25 -15.32 10.56 19.53
CA ARG A 25 -14.10 9.80 19.86
C ARG A 25 -13.73 8.78 18.79
N SER A 26 -14.71 8.10 18.19
CA SER A 26 -14.46 7.17 17.09
C SER A 26 -13.89 7.88 15.86
N ARG A 27 -14.46 9.04 15.50
CA ARG A 27 -13.95 9.88 14.40
C ARG A 27 -12.54 10.42 14.71
N GLU A 28 -12.30 10.85 15.95
CA GLU A 28 -11.00 11.32 16.43
C GLU A 28 -9.94 10.21 16.29
N ARG A 29 -10.20 9.01 16.83
CA ARG A 29 -9.29 7.86 16.70
C ARG A 29 -9.03 7.45 15.26
N ARG A 30 -10.07 7.47 14.41
CA ARG A 30 -9.90 7.15 12.98
C ARG A 30 -9.02 8.19 12.29
N LYS A 31 -9.20 9.48 12.61
CA LYS A 31 -8.36 10.56 12.10
C LYS A 31 -6.91 10.39 12.56
N GLU A 32 -6.68 10.11 13.84
CA GLU A 32 -5.34 9.85 14.38
C GLU A 32 -4.67 8.64 13.71
N TYR A 33 -5.42 7.55 13.50
CA TYR A 33 -4.90 6.36 12.82
C TYR A 33 -4.53 6.65 11.36
N THR A 34 -5.40 7.34 10.61
CA THR A 34 -5.10 7.75 9.24
C THR A 34 -3.86 8.65 9.18
N GLN A 35 -3.74 9.62 10.09
CA GLN A 35 -2.56 10.48 10.16
C GLN A 35 -1.28 9.72 10.52
N ASP A 36 -1.38 8.71 11.40
CA ASP A 36 -0.25 7.83 11.73
C ASP A 36 0.21 7.01 10.53
N LEU A 37 -0.73 6.45 9.76
CA LEU A 37 -0.43 5.74 8.52
C LEU A 37 0.23 6.64 7.49
N GLU A 38 -0.31 7.83 7.25
CA GLU A 38 0.29 8.82 6.33
C GLU A 38 1.71 9.20 6.76
N ARG A 39 1.94 9.38 8.06
CA ARG A 39 3.28 9.70 8.60
C ARG A 39 4.27 8.56 8.35
N ARG A 40 3.85 7.31 8.59
CA ARG A 40 4.68 6.13 8.32
C ARG A 40 4.96 5.97 6.83
N LEU A 41 3.98 6.20 5.98
CA LEU A 41 4.15 6.14 4.53
C LEU A 41 5.20 7.15 4.05
N ARG A 42 5.06 8.42 4.46
CA ARG A 42 6.06 9.47 4.13
C ARG A 42 7.45 9.11 4.62
N LYS A 43 7.56 8.53 5.82
CA LYS A 43 8.84 8.05 6.36
C LYS A 43 9.46 7.03 5.41
N PHE A 44 8.71 6.01 5.01
CA PHE A 44 9.21 4.99 4.09
C PHE A 44 9.53 5.55 2.69
N GLU A 45 8.75 6.50 2.19
CA GLU A 45 9.05 7.19 0.93
C GLU A 45 10.39 7.94 1.01
N THR A 46 10.60 8.71 2.08
CA THR A 46 11.85 9.45 2.29
C THR A 46 13.05 8.52 2.48
N GLU A 47 12.90 7.46 3.29
CA GLU A 47 13.94 6.48 3.54
C GLU A 47 14.27 5.67 2.28
N GLY A 48 13.26 5.30 1.47
CA GLY A 48 13.46 4.60 0.21
C GLY A 48 14.22 5.45 -0.82
N VAL A 49 13.89 6.74 -0.93
CA VAL A 49 14.62 7.68 -1.79
C VAL A 49 16.05 7.86 -1.31
N GLN A 50 16.25 8.00 0.01
CA GLN A 50 17.58 8.17 0.60
C GLN A 50 18.46 6.92 0.38
N ALA A 51 17.93 5.73 0.66
CA ALA A 51 18.64 4.47 0.43
C ALA A 51 19.04 4.30 -1.05
N THR A 52 18.14 4.65 -1.98
CA THR A 52 18.44 4.61 -3.42
C THR A 52 19.56 5.58 -3.80
N ARG A 53 19.56 6.80 -3.23
CA ARG A 53 20.63 7.79 -3.46
C ARG A 53 21.99 7.33 -2.94
N GLU A 54 22.02 6.69 -1.78
CA GLU A 54 23.24 6.16 -1.17
C GLU A 54 23.84 5.04 -2.02
N VAL A 55 23.02 4.10 -2.49
CA VAL A 55 23.45 3.03 -3.42
C VAL A 55 23.99 3.61 -4.72
N GLN A 56 23.31 4.61 -5.30
CA GLN A 56 23.79 5.28 -6.51
C GLN A 56 25.12 6.02 -6.29
N ALA A 57 25.28 6.69 -5.14
CA ALA A 57 26.53 7.36 -4.79
C ALA A 57 27.68 6.37 -4.62
N ALA A 58 27.45 5.27 -3.91
CA ALA A 58 28.41 4.18 -3.79
C ALA A 58 28.76 3.56 -5.15
N GLY A 59 27.75 3.38 -6.03
CA GLY A 59 27.95 2.89 -7.40
C GLY A 59 28.86 3.80 -8.22
N ARG A 60 28.64 5.12 -8.19
CA ARG A 60 29.52 6.09 -8.89
C ARG A 60 30.97 5.99 -8.40
N LYS A 61 31.17 5.98 -7.08
CA LYS A 61 32.50 5.86 -6.47
C LYS A 61 33.19 4.56 -6.88
N ALA A 62 32.46 3.44 -6.85
CA ALA A 62 33.00 2.15 -7.27
C ALA A 62 33.40 2.12 -8.76
N VAL A 63 32.64 2.79 -9.64
CA VAL A 63 32.99 2.93 -11.06
C VAL A 63 34.27 3.74 -11.23
N GLU A 64 34.38 4.89 -10.55
CA GLU A 64 35.59 5.74 -10.59
C GLU A 64 36.83 4.98 -10.09
N GLU A 65 36.73 4.31 -8.95
CA GLU A 65 37.79 3.46 -8.41
C GLU A 65 38.14 2.34 -9.40
N ASN A 66 37.14 1.71 -10.03
CA ASN A 66 37.38 0.63 -10.99
C ASN A 66 38.12 1.12 -12.24
N ILE A 67 37.81 2.32 -12.75
CA ILE A 67 38.53 2.94 -13.86
C ILE A 67 40.01 3.16 -13.48
N LEU A 68 40.26 3.73 -12.30
CA LEU A 68 41.62 3.98 -11.83
C LEU A 68 42.41 2.68 -11.62
N LEU A 69 41.76 1.65 -11.05
CA LEU A 69 42.36 0.34 -10.85
C LEU A 69 42.69 -0.34 -12.19
N ARG A 70 41.78 -0.27 -13.18
CA ARG A 70 42.06 -0.80 -14.53
C ARG A 70 43.21 -0.07 -15.20
N SER A 71 43.27 1.26 -15.07
CA SER A 71 44.41 2.05 -15.57
C SER A 71 45.72 1.65 -14.90
N LEU A 72 45.72 1.44 -13.57
CA LEU A 72 46.89 0.96 -12.83
C LEU A 72 47.34 -0.42 -13.30
N LEU A 73 46.41 -1.35 -13.47
CA LEU A 73 46.70 -2.70 -13.98
C LEU A 73 47.29 -2.65 -15.39
N MET A 74 46.78 -1.76 -16.25
CA MET A 74 47.32 -1.52 -17.58
C MET A 74 48.76 -1.00 -17.53
N MET A 75 49.08 -0.08 -16.61
CA MET A 75 50.47 0.35 -16.38
C MET A 75 51.39 -0.79 -15.92
N HIS A 76 50.84 -1.78 -15.21
CA HIS A 76 51.55 -2.99 -14.80
C HIS A 76 51.55 -4.11 -15.85
N GLY A 77 51.09 -3.84 -17.08
CA GLY A 77 51.16 -4.75 -18.20
C GLY A 77 49.99 -5.74 -18.31
N VAL A 78 48.93 -5.56 -17.51
CA VAL A 78 47.71 -6.35 -17.61
C VAL A 78 46.73 -5.61 -18.52
N SER A 79 46.37 -6.21 -19.65
CA SER A 79 45.44 -5.62 -20.60
C SER A 79 43.99 -5.73 -20.13
N ASP A 80 43.15 -4.81 -20.60
CA ASP A 80 41.70 -4.85 -20.34
C ASP A 80 41.04 -6.15 -20.82
N GLN A 81 41.62 -6.82 -21.82
CA GLN A 81 41.14 -8.12 -22.32
C GLN A 81 41.39 -9.23 -21.30
N GLU A 82 42.60 -9.32 -20.73
CA GLU A 82 42.93 -10.29 -19.68
C GLU A 82 42.07 -10.07 -18.43
N VAL A 83 41.80 -8.81 -18.07
CA VAL A 83 40.87 -8.49 -16.96
C VAL A 83 39.46 -8.98 -17.25
N ARG A 84 38.94 -8.82 -18.48
CA ARG A 84 37.61 -9.31 -18.86
C ARG A 84 37.54 -10.82 -18.78
N GLU A 85 38.49 -11.53 -19.38
CA GLU A 85 38.56 -12.99 -19.37
C GLU A 85 38.65 -13.53 -17.93
N TYR A 86 39.46 -12.90 -17.08
CA TYR A 86 39.57 -13.25 -15.67
C TYR A 86 38.24 -13.06 -14.91
N LEU A 87 37.54 -11.94 -15.15
CA LEU A 87 36.23 -11.65 -14.54
C LEU A 87 35.16 -12.63 -15.02
N GLU A 88 35.12 -12.98 -16.31
CA GLU A 88 34.18 -13.96 -16.86
C GLU A 88 34.40 -15.34 -16.26
N ALA A 89 35.65 -15.80 -16.16
CA ALA A 89 36.00 -17.08 -15.53
C ALA A 89 35.59 -17.12 -14.04
N HIS A 90 35.80 -16.03 -13.30
CA HIS A 90 35.50 -15.96 -11.87
C HIS A 90 34.02 -15.69 -11.58
N THR A 91 33.30 -14.96 -12.43
CA THR A 91 31.85 -14.74 -12.27
C THR A 91 31.07 -16.03 -12.54
N ALA A 92 31.41 -16.79 -13.59
CA ALA A 92 30.80 -18.09 -13.87
C ALA A 92 31.02 -19.09 -12.72
N SER A 93 32.22 -19.13 -12.16
CA SER A 93 32.55 -19.96 -10.99
C SER A 93 31.80 -19.54 -9.72
N ASN A 94 31.67 -18.23 -9.47
CA ASN A 94 30.94 -17.71 -8.31
C ASN A 94 29.42 -17.94 -8.42
N ILE A 95 28.83 -17.83 -9.62
CA ILE A 95 27.44 -18.18 -9.88
C ILE A 95 27.19 -19.68 -9.63
N SER A 96 28.10 -20.55 -10.09
CA SER A 96 28.05 -21.99 -9.82
C SER A 96 28.13 -22.31 -8.31
N SER A 97 28.98 -21.57 -7.59
CA SER A 97 29.17 -21.69 -6.13
C SER A 97 27.91 -21.25 -5.36
N ARG A 98 27.30 -20.13 -5.74
CA ARG A 98 26.04 -19.64 -5.17
C ARG A 98 24.86 -20.57 -5.45
N SER A 99 24.78 -21.12 -6.67
CA SER A 99 23.78 -22.13 -7.02
C SER A 99 23.92 -23.41 -6.20
N ARG A 100 25.16 -23.84 -5.92
CA ARG A 100 25.43 -24.97 -5.02
C ARG A 100 25.01 -24.68 -3.58
N ILE A 101 25.32 -23.51 -3.04
CA ILE A 101 24.90 -23.10 -1.70
C ILE A 101 23.37 -23.05 -1.60
N ARG A 102 22.69 -22.47 -2.61
CA ARG A 102 21.22 -22.47 -2.69
C ARG A 102 20.62 -23.87 -2.71
N ALA A 103 21.19 -24.79 -3.49
CA ALA A 103 20.74 -26.18 -3.56
C ALA A 103 20.94 -26.95 -2.25
N VAL A 104 21.96 -26.61 -1.45
CA VAL A 104 22.16 -27.17 -0.11
C VAL A 104 21.15 -26.61 0.88
N VAL A 105 20.83 -25.30 0.81
CA VAL A 105 19.82 -24.66 1.66
C VAL A 105 18.39 -25.17 1.34
N GLU A 106 18.05 -25.36 0.07
CA GLU A 106 16.75 -25.96 -0.34
C GLU A 106 16.63 -27.44 0.08
N LYS A 107 17.73 -28.20 0.09
CA LYS A 107 17.75 -29.60 0.57
C LYS A 107 17.76 -29.73 2.09
N ALA A 108 18.10 -28.68 2.83
CA ALA A 108 18.16 -28.67 4.30
C ALA A 108 16.82 -28.28 4.97
N HIS A 109 15.76 -27.99 4.20
CA HIS A 109 14.40 -27.95 4.74
C HIS A 109 13.75 -29.34 4.65
N PRO A 110 13.74 -30.15 5.71
CA PRO A 110 12.92 -31.35 5.73
C PRO A 110 11.45 -30.93 5.62
N SER A 111 10.79 -31.43 4.59
CA SER A 111 9.34 -31.45 4.50
C SER A 111 8.78 -32.11 5.77
N MET A 112 8.16 -31.32 6.64
CA MET A 112 7.29 -31.88 7.68
C MET A 112 6.11 -32.53 6.94
N SER A 113 6.15 -33.86 6.98
CA SER A 113 5.13 -34.78 6.49
C SER A 113 3.73 -34.38 6.92
N ALA A 114 2.80 -34.56 6.00
CA ALA A 114 1.37 -34.57 6.23
C ALA A 114 1.01 -35.43 7.46
N GLY A 115 0.30 -34.80 8.41
CA GLY A 115 -0.47 -35.46 9.44
C GLY A 115 -1.89 -34.96 9.34
N SER A 116 -2.79 -35.84 8.90
CA SER A 116 -4.23 -35.62 8.86
C SER A 116 -4.78 -35.60 10.28
N GLU A 117 -5.34 -34.48 10.73
CA GLU A 117 -6.39 -34.48 11.75
C GLU A 117 -7.50 -33.50 11.34
N THR A 118 -8.71 -34.03 11.42
CA THR A 118 -9.98 -33.44 11.02
C THR A 118 -10.33 -32.22 11.86
N GLY A 119 -10.61 -31.10 11.20
CA GLY A 119 -11.17 -29.90 11.83
C GLY A 119 -11.55 -28.85 10.79
N SER A 120 -12.85 -28.67 10.59
CA SER A 120 -13.48 -27.67 9.73
C SER A 120 -12.90 -26.26 9.92
N GLY A 121 -12.32 -25.67 8.87
CA GLY A 121 -11.70 -24.35 8.90
C GLY A 121 -11.67 -23.68 7.53
N GLU A 122 -12.85 -23.28 7.03
CA GLU A 122 -13.00 -22.48 5.82
C GLU A 122 -12.68 -21.00 6.09
N HIS A 123 -11.42 -20.64 6.36
CA HIS A 123 -10.99 -19.22 6.28
C HIS A 123 -9.46 -19.02 6.21
N LEU A 124 -8.71 -19.85 5.47
CA LEU A 124 -7.23 -19.77 5.42
C LEU A 124 -6.61 -19.66 4.01
N SER A 125 -7.41 -19.50 2.96
CA SER A 125 -6.95 -19.33 1.57
C SER A 125 -6.58 -17.88 1.22
N ASP A 126 -7.32 -16.90 1.74
CA ASP A 126 -7.19 -15.47 1.41
C ASP A 126 -5.82 -14.86 1.74
N SER A 127 -5.21 -15.27 2.86
CA SER A 127 -3.91 -14.76 3.31
C SER A 127 -2.73 -15.24 2.45
N ARG A 128 -2.85 -16.43 1.84
CA ARG A 128 -1.78 -17.00 0.98
C ARG A 128 -1.80 -16.40 -0.41
N GLU A 129 -2.98 -16.13 -0.95
CA GLU A 129 -3.17 -15.44 -2.23
C GLU A 129 -2.65 -14.00 -2.13
N SER A 130 -3.06 -13.28 -1.07
CA SER A 130 -2.60 -11.91 -0.79
C SER A 130 -1.08 -11.82 -0.59
N ARG A 131 -0.48 -12.80 0.11
CA ARG A 131 0.99 -12.87 0.27
C ARG A 131 1.71 -13.18 -1.04
N ARG A 132 1.16 -14.04 -1.90
CA ARG A 132 1.72 -14.33 -3.24
C ARG A 132 1.68 -13.10 -4.14
N GLU A 133 0.57 -12.36 -4.10
CA GLU A 133 0.40 -11.15 -4.89
C GLU A 133 1.32 -10.03 -4.43
N TYR A 134 1.53 -9.89 -3.11
CA TYR A 134 2.52 -8.99 -2.54
C TYR A 134 3.94 -9.34 -2.99
N ILE A 135 4.33 -10.62 -2.94
CA ILE A 135 5.65 -11.07 -3.41
C ILE A 135 5.81 -10.81 -4.92
N ARG A 136 4.76 -11.05 -5.71
CA ARG A 136 4.76 -10.78 -7.16
C ARG A 136 4.96 -9.30 -7.45
N THR A 137 4.23 -8.43 -6.74
CA THR A 137 4.36 -6.98 -6.85
C THR A 137 5.77 -6.52 -6.48
N MET A 138 6.33 -7.02 -5.39
CA MET A 138 7.70 -6.70 -4.97
C MET A 138 8.75 -7.16 -6.00
N PHE A 139 8.56 -8.33 -6.63
CA PHE A 139 9.45 -8.81 -7.68
C PHE A 139 9.40 -7.95 -8.94
N ASN A 140 8.19 -7.56 -9.37
CA ASN A 140 7.99 -6.67 -10.52
C ASN A 140 8.60 -5.28 -10.27
N MET A 141 8.47 -4.73 -9.05
CA MET A 141 9.10 -3.47 -8.67
C MET A 141 10.63 -3.55 -8.67
N ALA A 142 11.21 -4.67 -8.22
CA ALA A 142 12.65 -4.90 -8.28
C ALA A 142 13.15 -5.03 -9.73
N GLU A 143 12.36 -5.66 -10.61
CA GLU A 143 12.66 -5.79 -12.03
C GLU A 143 12.60 -4.43 -12.76
N GLU A 144 11.62 -3.59 -12.47
CA GLU A 144 11.55 -2.21 -12.97
C GLU A 144 12.73 -1.35 -12.48
N ALA A 145 13.12 -1.48 -11.21
CA ALA A 145 14.31 -0.83 -10.69
C ALA A 145 15.57 -1.29 -11.45
N ALA A 146 15.70 -2.60 -11.70
CA ALA A 146 16.81 -3.16 -12.47
C ALA A 146 16.84 -2.65 -13.93
N LYS A 147 15.69 -2.47 -14.58
CA LYS A 147 15.59 -1.85 -15.91
C LYS A 147 16.00 -0.37 -15.87
N SER A 148 15.60 0.39 -14.84
CA SER A 148 16.09 1.75 -14.61
C SER A 148 17.61 1.80 -14.43
N PHE A 149 18.19 0.87 -13.67
CA PHE A 149 19.64 0.75 -13.57
C PHE A 149 20.28 0.41 -14.92
N SER A 150 19.70 -0.51 -15.70
CA SER A 150 20.18 -0.84 -17.06
C SER A 150 20.13 0.37 -18.01
N TRP A 151 19.09 1.21 -17.94
CA TRP A 151 19.00 2.46 -18.70
C TRP A 151 20.09 3.47 -18.29
N ILE A 152 20.39 3.59 -16.99
CA ILE A 152 21.48 4.42 -16.47
C ILE A 152 22.84 3.92 -16.99
N TYR A 153 23.04 2.60 -17.06
CA TYR A 153 24.26 2.01 -17.64
C TYR A 153 24.37 2.19 -19.16
N GLN A 154 23.27 2.13 -19.90
CA GLN A 154 23.25 2.33 -21.36
C GLN A 154 23.44 3.80 -21.78
N ASN A 155 23.03 4.78 -20.96
CA ASN A 155 23.13 6.21 -21.29
C ASN A 155 24.44 6.90 -20.83
N GLN A 156 25.49 6.12 -20.56
CA GLN A 156 26.80 6.61 -20.14
C GLN A 156 27.46 7.61 -21.12
N GLY A 157 27.04 7.64 -22.40
CA GLY A 157 27.53 8.59 -23.40
C GLY A 157 26.81 9.96 -23.46
N ALA A 158 25.57 10.08 -22.96
CA ALA A 158 24.75 11.29 -23.17
C ALA A 158 24.83 12.31 -22.01
N LEU A 159 25.25 11.87 -20.81
CA LEU A 159 25.44 12.74 -19.64
C LEU A 159 26.86 13.30 -19.50
N PHE A 160 27.81 12.81 -20.30
CA PHE A 160 29.23 13.18 -20.22
C PHE A 160 29.77 13.83 -21.50
N GLY A 161 28.89 14.48 -22.28
CA GLY A 161 29.29 15.36 -23.37
C GLY A 161 29.56 16.79 -22.89
N ASN A 162 30.81 17.06 -22.51
CA ASN A 162 31.44 18.37 -22.34
C ASN A 162 30.91 19.31 -21.22
N ARG A 163 31.75 19.49 -20.20
CA ARG A 163 31.84 20.76 -19.44
C ARG A 163 32.29 21.85 -20.42
N ALA A 164 31.38 22.71 -20.84
CA ALA A 164 31.73 24.10 -21.10
C ALA A 164 31.39 24.89 -19.83
N LEU A 165 32.44 25.42 -19.22
CA LEU A 165 32.38 26.39 -18.16
C LEU A 165 31.71 27.65 -18.73
N ASP A 166 30.49 28.00 -18.30
CA ASP A 166 30.09 29.40 -18.30
C ASP A 166 29.04 29.71 -17.22
N ASP A 167 29.17 30.94 -16.78
CA ASP A 167 28.66 31.63 -15.62
C ASP A 167 27.14 31.90 -15.67
N THR A 168 26.58 32.20 -14.50
CA THR A 168 25.29 32.87 -14.28
C THR A 168 24.00 32.23 -14.83
N GLN A 169 23.22 31.56 -13.96
CA GLN A 169 21.83 31.98 -13.68
C GLN A 169 21.19 31.26 -12.48
N ARG A 170 20.89 32.03 -11.44
CA ARG A 170 19.87 31.72 -10.42
C ARG A 170 18.50 31.57 -11.09
N VAL A 171 17.71 30.57 -10.70
CA VAL A 171 16.24 30.61 -10.81
C VAL A 171 15.60 30.02 -9.52
N PRO A 172 14.48 30.60 -9.03
CA PRO A 172 14.10 30.63 -7.62
C PRO A 172 13.08 29.56 -7.19
N LEU A 173 12.99 29.34 -5.86
CA LEU A 173 11.88 28.65 -5.20
C LEU A 173 10.56 29.43 -5.37
N PRO A 174 9.40 28.76 -5.57
CA PRO A 174 8.11 29.41 -5.40
C PRO A 174 7.63 29.28 -3.95
N SER A 175 7.52 30.42 -3.28
CA SER A 175 6.81 30.61 -2.02
C SER A 175 5.30 30.66 -2.24
N ALA A 176 4.58 30.20 -1.22
CA ALA A 176 3.14 30.27 -1.09
C ALA A 176 2.60 31.70 -1.09
N SER A 177 1.43 31.90 -1.70
CA SER A 177 0.43 32.86 -1.23
C SER A 177 -0.96 32.51 -1.73
N HIS A 178 -1.90 32.65 -0.80
CA HIS A 178 -3.34 32.68 -0.93
C HIS A 178 -3.84 33.51 -2.13
N ASP A 179 -4.91 33.07 -2.79
CA ASP A 179 -6.16 33.85 -2.71
C ASP A 179 -7.40 33.03 -3.10
N ALA A 180 -8.52 33.42 -2.51
CA ALA A 180 -9.83 32.82 -2.64
C ALA A 180 -10.60 33.36 -3.87
N SER A 181 -11.40 32.51 -4.51
CA SER A 181 -12.75 32.85 -5.02
C SER A 181 -13.49 31.62 -5.52
N GLU A 182 -14.51 31.25 -4.74
CA GLU A 182 -15.85 30.80 -5.11
C GLU A 182 -16.06 29.91 -6.35
N GLY A 183 -16.31 28.63 -6.08
CA GLY A 183 -17.11 27.73 -6.92
C GLY A 183 -18.21 27.11 -6.07
N LEU A 184 -19.42 27.66 -6.20
CA LEU A 184 -20.65 27.25 -5.54
C LEU A 184 -20.96 25.78 -5.85
N VAL A 185 -20.94 24.90 -4.84
CA VAL A 185 -21.55 23.56 -4.95
C VAL A 185 -22.61 23.43 -3.86
N SER A 186 -23.82 23.11 -4.34
CA SER A 186 -25.10 23.11 -3.66
C SER A 186 -25.05 22.56 -2.23
N ARG A 187 -25.54 23.42 -1.33
CA ARG A 187 -25.90 23.09 0.04
C ARG A 187 -27.29 22.45 0.02
N SER A 188 -27.34 21.15 -0.20
CA SER A 188 -28.52 20.33 0.11
C SER A 188 -28.08 18.93 0.52
N GLU A 189 -28.66 18.50 1.64
CA GLU A 189 -28.69 17.14 2.17
C GLU A 189 -27.55 16.72 3.11
N ALA A 190 -27.93 16.64 4.38
CA ALA A 190 -27.35 15.75 5.35
C ALA A 190 -27.39 14.30 4.81
N SER A 191 -26.42 13.94 3.97
CA SER A 191 -26.26 12.57 3.47
C SER A 191 -25.77 11.68 4.61
N GLY A 192 -26.72 11.20 5.41
CA GLY A 192 -26.61 9.85 5.93
C GLY A 192 -26.31 8.96 4.74
N GLN A 193 -25.14 8.33 4.73
CA GLN A 193 -24.65 7.48 3.64
C GLN A 193 -25.79 6.56 3.20
N SER A 194 -26.12 6.57 1.91
CA SER A 194 -27.07 5.61 1.34
C SER A 194 -26.28 4.42 0.79
N THR A 195 -26.82 3.22 0.95
CA THR A 195 -26.26 1.97 0.41
C THR A 195 -27.25 1.37 -0.58
N SER A 196 -26.76 0.60 -1.55
CA SER A 196 -27.67 -0.06 -2.49
C SER A 196 -28.55 -1.06 -1.76
N CYS A 197 -29.81 -1.16 -2.14
CA CYS A 197 -30.78 -2.06 -1.49
C CYS A 197 -30.32 -3.52 -1.55
N GLU A 198 -29.58 -3.90 -2.59
CA GLU A 198 -28.95 -5.23 -2.70
C GLU A 198 -27.89 -5.45 -1.60
N VAL A 199 -26.98 -4.49 -1.41
CA VAL A 199 -25.95 -4.60 -0.37
C VAL A 199 -26.58 -4.56 1.02
N ALA A 200 -27.59 -3.71 1.21
CA ALA A 200 -28.35 -3.62 2.45
C ALA A 200 -29.04 -4.95 2.80
N ALA A 201 -29.69 -5.59 1.83
CA ALA A 201 -30.38 -6.86 2.02
C ALA A 201 -29.40 -8.00 2.37
N LYS A 202 -28.23 -8.05 1.71
CA LYS A 202 -27.16 -9.01 2.03
C LYS A 202 -26.61 -8.85 3.44
N ILE A 203 -26.49 -7.61 3.93
CA ILE A 203 -26.05 -7.34 5.30
C ILE A 203 -27.10 -7.83 6.30
N ILE A 204 -28.37 -7.52 6.08
CA ILE A 204 -29.46 -7.87 7.01
C ILE A 204 -29.69 -9.39 7.05
N THR A 205 -29.72 -10.06 5.90
CA THR A 205 -29.83 -11.53 5.82
C THR A 205 -28.68 -12.24 6.53
N SER A 206 -27.44 -11.73 6.38
CA SER A 206 -26.27 -12.25 7.11
C SER A 206 -26.41 -12.13 8.63
N MET A 207 -27.18 -11.18 9.13
CA MET A 207 -27.34 -10.94 10.57
C MET A 207 -28.57 -11.66 11.15
N ARG A 208 -29.65 -11.81 10.36
CA ARG A 208 -30.90 -12.47 10.78
C ARG A 208 -30.93 -13.99 10.57
N HIS A 209 -29.88 -14.59 9.99
CA HIS A 209 -29.63 -16.03 9.77
C HIS A 209 -30.70 -16.84 8.98
N HIS A 210 -31.95 -16.37 8.86
CA HIS A 210 -33.08 -17.12 8.29
C HIS A 210 -34.08 -16.27 7.48
N SER A 211 -33.66 -15.13 6.94
CA SER A 211 -34.53 -14.27 6.11
C SER A 211 -34.12 -14.34 4.64
N ASP A 212 -35.10 -14.46 3.73
CA ASP A 212 -34.85 -14.42 2.29
C ASP A 212 -34.56 -12.98 1.84
N GLU A 213 -33.59 -12.81 0.93
CA GLU A 213 -33.12 -11.48 0.47
C GLU A 213 -34.27 -10.64 -0.13
N GLN A 214 -35.26 -11.30 -0.74
CA GLN A 214 -36.41 -10.64 -1.35
C GLN A 214 -37.42 -10.08 -0.33
N ASP A 215 -37.56 -10.74 0.81
CA ASP A 215 -38.44 -10.28 1.90
C ASP A 215 -37.82 -9.06 2.58
N VAL A 216 -36.51 -9.09 2.83
CA VAL A 216 -35.76 -7.97 3.38
C VAL A 216 -35.80 -6.75 2.44
N ARG A 217 -35.72 -6.96 1.12
CA ARG A 217 -35.88 -5.88 0.14
C ARG A 217 -37.28 -5.26 0.19
N SER A 218 -38.30 -6.06 0.42
CA SER A 218 -39.68 -5.59 0.55
C SER A 218 -39.88 -4.78 1.84
N GLU A 219 -39.26 -5.20 2.96
CA GLU A 219 -39.22 -4.46 4.22
C GLU A 219 -38.47 -3.12 4.12
N LEU A 220 -37.39 -3.09 3.31
CA LEU A 220 -36.66 -1.86 2.96
C LEU A 220 -37.45 -0.93 2.01
N GLY A 221 -38.64 -1.34 1.54
CA GLY A 221 -39.49 -0.56 0.63
C GLY A 221 -39.11 -0.68 -0.86
N CYS A 222 -38.25 -1.63 -1.22
CA CYS A 222 -37.76 -1.85 -2.58
C CYS A 222 -38.67 -2.85 -3.33
N GLN A 223 -39.56 -2.35 -4.18
CA GLN A 223 -40.60 -3.18 -4.85
C GLN A 223 -40.19 -3.75 -6.23
N SER A 224 -38.98 -3.44 -6.73
CA SER A 224 -38.50 -3.93 -8.03
C SER A 224 -37.03 -4.35 -7.98
N SER A 225 -36.57 -5.10 -8.99
CA SER A 225 -35.17 -5.48 -9.18
C SER A 225 -34.28 -4.31 -9.64
N SER A 226 -34.75 -3.07 -9.51
CA SER A 226 -33.99 -1.87 -9.89
C SER A 226 -32.99 -1.47 -8.79
N ASN A 227 -31.90 -0.81 -9.19
CA ASN A 227 -30.85 -0.31 -8.29
C ASN A 227 -31.37 0.87 -7.46
N CYS A 228 -32.13 0.59 -6.41
CA CYS A 228 -32.55 1.59 -5.43
C CYS A 228 -31.52 1.72 -4.28
N MET A 229 -31.51 2.90 -3.67
CA MET A 229 -30.61 3.25 -2.57
C MET A 229 -31.42 3.44 -1.29
N VAL A 230 -30.99 2.79 -0.21
CA VAL A 230 -31.61 2.87 1.12
C VAL A 230 -30.68 3.68 2.02
N ARG A 231 -31.24 4.50 2.91
CA ARG A 231 -30.40 5.25 3.86
C ARG A 231 -29.87 4.29 4.91
N ASN A 232 -28.61 4.44 5.29
CA ASN A 232 -28.00 3.55 6.29
C ASN A 232 -28.72 3.58 7.65
N MET A 233 -29.47 4.63 7.96
CA MET A 233 -30.30 4.69 9.18
C MET A 233 -31.46 3.70 9.16
N ASP A 234 -32.05 3.45 7.98
CA ASP A 234 -33.20 2.55 7.83
C ASP A 234 -32.76 1.06 7.96
N ILE A 235 -31.51 0.74 7.62
CA ILE A 235 -30.91 -0.59 7.80
C ILE A 235 -30.76 -0.94 9.29
N PHE A 236 -30.31 0.02 10.11
CA PHE A 236 -30.14 -0.23 11.55
C PHE A 236 -31.49 -0.40 12.26
N GLN A 237 -32.54 0.29 11.82
CA GLN A 237 -33.89 0.12 12.37
C GLN A 237 -34.44 -1.28 12.10
N LEU A 238 -34.24 -1.80 10.88
CA LEU A 238 -34.60 -3.17 10.50
C LEU A 238 -33.69 -4.25 11.10
N LEU A 239 -32.69 -3.91 11.93
CA LEU A 239 -31.89 -4.90 12.65
C LEU A 239 -32.26 -4.97 14.13
N ASP A 240 -32.91 -3.93 14.66
CA ASP A 240 -33.34 -3.83 16.06
C ASP A 240 -34.78 -4.36 16.28
N GLU A 241 -35.55 -4.57 15.20
CA GLU A 241 -36.82 -5.30 15.19
C GLU A 241 -36.62 -6.82 15.13
#